data_AF-Q2A7S8-F1
#
_entry.id   AF-Q2A7S8-F1
#
_cell.length_a   1.000
_cell.length_b   1.000
_cell.length_c   1.000
_cell.angle_alpha   90.00
_cell.angle_beta   90.00
_cell.angle_gamma   90.00
#
_symmetry.space_group_name_H-M   'P 1'
#
loop_
_entity.id
_entity.type
_entity.pdbx_description
1 polymer ?
#
loop_
_entity_poly.entity_id
_entity_poly.type
_entity_poly.pdbx_seq_one_letter_code
_entity_poly.pdbx_strand_id
1 'polypeptide(L)'
;MEVEGILEGEIPDSAKKDLLRNDKNALRACILYEFLQKKPVFEAYKNFCKTIGDDLMEYREFDFWFYKIGKENADLSGKLIWNPDSLTLSNMPLKVVDTILENVEPIDRLPLGKVSQSLRSLTKAIGHGFKKVVLLVDQNYVWLLLDSNRIEYSFLTDDSCTVVFFQILTKSECFEDGLINVLTCDPAAIGKVFDPNYEHNGANEIVFEQNYVKFAVKCEERSFGIKRAGV
;
A
#
# COMPACT_ATOMS: atom_id res chain seq x y z
N MET A 1 -38.67 -65.51 -10.50
CA MET A 1 -37.27 -65.90 -10.31
C MET A 1 -36.48 -64.62 -10.34
N GLU A 2 -35.90 -64.28 -9.19
CA GLU A 2 -35.54 -62.93 -8.75
C GLU A 2 -34.42 -62.30 -9.61
N VAL A 3 -34.65 -61.06 -10.02
CA VAL A 3 -33.60 -60.14 -10.47
C VAL A 3 -33.27 -59.31 -9.23
N GLU A 4 -32.21 -59.67 -8.52
CA GLU A 4 -31.67 -58.83 -7.44
C GLU A 4 -31.10 -57.54 -8.06
N GLY A 5 -31.74 -56.42 -7.73
CA GLY A 5 -31.23 -55.09 -8.05
C GLY A 5 -30.02 -54.77 -7.18
N ILE A 6 -28.88 -54.53 -7.82
CA ILE A 6 -27.71 -53.93 -7.16
C ILE A 6 -28.04 -52.45 -6.95
N LEU A 7 -28.29 -52.09 -5.69
CA LEU A 7 -28.36 -50.69 -5.25
C LEU A 7 -26.96 -50.07 -5.45
N GLU A 8 -26.83 -49.17 -6.43
CA GLU A 8 -25.64 -48.33 -6.57
C GLU A 8 -25.51 -47.42 -5.34
N GLY A 9 -24.59 -47.77 -4.43
CA GLY A 9 -24.23 -46.91 -3.31
C GLY A 9 -23.58 -45.62 -3.83
N GLU A 10 -24.03 -44.48 -3.33
CA GLU A 10 -23.46 -43.18 -3.68
C GLU A 10 -21.97 -43.14 -3.30
N ILE A 11 -21.11 -42.77 -4.26
CA ILE A 11 -19.68 -42.61 -4.01
C ILE A 11 -19.49 -41.47 -2.98
N PRO A 12 -18.80 -41.70 -1.86
CA PRO A 12 -18.56 -40.65 -0.86
C PRO A 12 -17.82 -39.46 -1.47
N ASP A 13 -18.12 -38.25 -1.00
CA ASP A 13 -17.46 -37.03 -1.50
C ASP A 13 -15.94 -37.04 -1.32
N SER A 14 -15.42 -37.75 -0.32
CA SER A 14 -13.98 -37.97 -0.16
C SER A 14 -13.37 -38.68 -1.36
N ALA A 15 -13.99 -39.78 -1.82
CA ALA A 15 -13.52 -40.52 -2.99
C ALA A 15 -13.64 -39.70 -4.29
N LYS A 16 -14.69 -38.86 -4.43
CA LYS A 16 -14.80 -37.91 -5.55
C LYS A 16 -13.68 -36.87 -5.54
N LYS A 17 -13.33 -36.34 -4.36
CA LYS A 17 -12.21 -35.41 -4.20
C LYS A 17 -10.88 -36.07 -4.52
N ASP A 18 -10.67 -37.32 -4.12
CA ASP A 18 -9.44 -38.07 -4.40
C ASP A 18 -9.19 -38.26 -5.90
N LEU A 19 -10.25 -38.39 -6.71
CA LEU A 19 -10.12 -38.40 -8.18
C LEU A 19 -9.51 -37.10 -8.71
N LEU A 20 -9.93 -35.95 -8.17
CA LEU A 20 -9.39 -34.64 -8.56
C LEU A 20 -7.98 -34.43 -8.00
N ARG A 21 -7.76 -34.74 -6.72
CA ARG A 21 -6.48 -34.52 -6.02
C ARG A 21 -5.31 -35.28 -6.65
N ASN A 22 -5.56 -36.44 -7.25
CA ASN A 22 -4.54 -37.28 -7.87
C ASN A 22 -4.29 -36.97 -9.36
N ASP A 23 -5.08 -36.08 -9.98
CA ASP A 23 -4.94 -35.69 -11.38
C ASP A 23 -4.60 -34.19 -11.52
N LYS A 24 -3.35 -33.91 -11.87
CA LYS A 24 -2.85 -32.54 -12.07
C LYS A 24 -3.64 -31.78 -13.14
N ASN A 25 -4.08 -32.46 -14.21
CA ASN A 25 -4.85 -31.83 -15.27
C ASN A 25 -6.26 -31.48 -14.78
N ALA A 26 -6.86 -32.38 -13.98
CA ALA A 26 -8.15 -32.12 -13.35
C ALA A 26 -8.08 -30.94 -12.37
N LEU A 27 -7.04 -30.87 -11.53
CA LEU A 27 -6.82 -29.72 -10.63
C LEU A 27 -6.68 -28.41 -11.41
N ARG A 28 -5.87 -28.40 -12.47
CA ARG A 28 -5.69 -27.24 -13.35
C ARG A 28 -6.99 -26.85 -14.05
N ALA A 29 -7.84 -27.82 -14.44
CA ALA A 29 -9.17 -27.56 -14.98
C ALA A 29 -10.10 -26.94 -13.92
N CYS A 30 -10.05 -27.38 -12.66
CA CYS A 30 -10.77 -26.74 -11.55
C CYS A 30 -10.32 -25.30 -11.32
N ILE A 31 -9.01 -25.02 -11.40
CA ILE A 31 -8.46 -23.66 -11.29
C ILE A 31 -8.96 -22.78 -12.45
N LEU A 32 -8.96 -23.30 -13.69
CA LEU A 32 -9.52 -22.60 -14.84
C LEU A 32 -11.01 -22.33 -14.67
N TYR A 33 -11.77 -23.28 -14.13
CA TYR A 33 -13.18 -23.09 -13.81
C TYR A 33 -13.38 -21.93 -12.82
N GLU A 34 -12.59 -21.86 -11.74
CA GLU A 34 -12.63 -20.72 -10.81
C GLU A 34 -12.26 -19.39 -11.49
N PHE A 35 -11.26 -19.38 -12.38
CA PHE A 35 -10.88 -18.19 -13.16
C PHE A 35 -12.03 -17.66 -14.04
N LEU A 36 -12.78 -18.58 -14.67
CA LEU A 36 -13.91 -18.23 -15.54
C LEU A 36 -15.07 -17.60 -14.77
N GLN A 37 -15.18 -17.82 -13.45
CA GLN A 37 -16.19 -17.15 -12.60
C GLN A 37 -15.93 -15.64 -12.40
N LYS A 38 -14.77 -15.11 -12.86
CA LYS A 38 -14.40 -13.68 -12.76
C LYS A 38 -14.34 -13.15 -11.33
N LYS A 39 -14.09 -14.03 -10.36
CA LYS A 39 -13.85 -13.67 -8.96
C LYS A 39 -12.40 -13.24 -8.75
N PRO A 40 -12.12 -12.40 -7.74
CA PRO A 40 -10.76 -12.15 -7.28
C PRO A 40 -10.04 -13.48 -6.97
N VAL A 41 -8.76 -13.59 -7.35
CA VAL A 41 -7.97 -14.84 -7.21
C VAL A 41 -7.97 -15.40 -5.79
N PHE A 42 -7.97 -14.54 -4.77
CA PHE A 42 -8.01 -14.99 -3.38
C PHE A 42 -9.37 -15.59 -2.97
N GLU A 43 -10.47 -15.10 -3.54
CA GLU A 43 -11.79 -15.69 -3.33
C GLU A 43 -11.91 -17.03 -4.06
N ALA A 44 -11.40 -17.10 -5.30
CA ALA A 44 -11.29 -18.33 -6.07
C ALA A 44 -10.49 -19.40 -5.30
N TYR A 45 -9.35 -19.03 -4.71
CA TYR A 45 -8.55 -19.92 -3.87
C TYR A 45 -9.34 -20.46 -2.67
N LYS A 46 -10.07 -19.60 -1.95
CA LYS A 46 -10.91 -20.03 -0.81
C LYS A 46 -11.99 -21.02 -1.24
N ASN A 47 -12.64 -20.79 -2.40
CA ASN A 47 -13.64 -21.70 -2.94
C ASN A 47 -13.02 -23.04 -3.33
N PHE A 48 -11.85 -23.01 -3.98
CA PHE A 48 -11.08 -24.19 -4.33
C PHE A 48 -10.72 -25.03 -3.09
N CYS A 49 -10.14 -24.41 -2.06
CA CYS A 49 -9.79 -25.10 -0.81
C CYS A 49 -11.01 -25.67 -0.08
N LYS A 50 -12.11 -24.92 -0.03
CA LYS A 50 -13.37 -25.40 0.57
C LYS A 50 -13.89 -26.68 -0.13
N THR A 51 -13.69 -26.77 -1.44
CA THR A 51 -14.22 -27.88 -2.25
C THR A 51 -13.27 -29.07 -2.24
N ILE A 52 -11.98 -28.86 -2.54
CA ILE A 52 -11.00 -29.93 -2.76
C ILE A 52 -10.18 -30.30 -1.51
N GLY A 53 -10.07 -29.37 -0.56
CA GLY A 53 -9.22 -29.46 0.64
C GLY A 53 -8.19 -28.32 0.68
N ASP A 54 -7.85 -27.87 1.89
CA ASP A 54 -6.93 -26.75 2.16
C ASP A 54 -5.45 -27.18 2.27
N ASP A 55 -5.20 -28.49 2.28
CA ASP A 55 -3.88 -29.13 2.39
C ASP A 55 -3.25 -29.49 1.04
N LEU A 56 -3.97 -29.32 -0.06
CA LEU A 56 -3.53 -29.77 -1.39
C LEU A 56 -2.49 -28.85 -2.03
N MET A 57 -2.71 -27.53 -1.96
CA MET A 57 -1.98 -26.55 -2.73
C MET A 57 -1.91 -25.22 -1.98
N GLU A 58 -0.70 -24.66 -1.85
CA GLU A 58 -0.54 -23.34 -1.25
C GLU A 58 -1.08 -22.24 -2.19
N TYR A 59 -1.47 -21.11 -1.60
CA TYR A 59 -2.01 -19.97 -2.36
C TYR A 59 -1.12 -19.54 -3.53
N ARG A 60 0.21 -19.56 -3.38
CA ARG A 60 1.14 -19.12 -4.43
C ARG A 60 1.14 -20.04 -5.64
N GLU A 61 1.03 -21.35 -5.41
CA GLU A 61 0.90 -22.30 -6.51
C GLU A 61 -0.45 -22.13 -7.22
N PHE A 62 -1.53 -21.94 -6.45
CA PHE A 62 -2.85 -21.65 -7.01
C PHE A 62 -2.85 -20.37 -7.85
N ASP A 63 -2.33 -19.27 -7.30
CA ASP A 63 -2.23 -17.96 -7.96
C ASP A 63 -1.43 -18.05 -9.27
N PHE A 64 -0.31 -18.77 -9.24
CA PHE A 64 0.50 -19.04 -10.43
C PHE A 64 -0.32 -19.74 -11.52
N TRP A 65 -0.99 -20.85 -11.21
CA TRP A 65 -1.80 -21.59 -12.18
C TRP A 65 -3.04 -20.81 -12.64
N PHE A 66 -3.66 -20.05 -11.74
CA PHE A 66 -4.84 -19.22 -12.02
C PHE A 66 -4.56 -18.22 -13.14
N TYR A 67 -3.44 -17.51 -13.08
CA TYR A 67 -3.04 -16.59 -14.13
C TYR A 67 -2.40 -17.28 -15.34
N LYS A 68 -1.55 -18.31 -15.14
CA LYS A 68 -0.94 -19.03 -16.28
C LYS A 68 -1.98 -19.68 -17.18
N ILE A 69 -2.95 -20.37 -16.61
CA ILE A 69 -3.97 -21.06 -17.40
C ILE A 69 -5.02 -20.06 -17.85
N GLY A 70 -5.57 -19.26 -16.93
CA GLY A 70 -6.72 -18.41 -17.20
C GLY A 70 -6.41 -17.18 -18.06
N LYS A 71 -5.26 -16.54 -17.85
CA LYS A 71 -4.88 -15.31 -18.56
C LYS A 71 -3.92 -15.56 -19.72
N GLU A 72 -2.95 -16.46 -19.53
CA GLU A 72 -1.93 -16.73 -20.55
C GLU A 72 -2.26 -17.94 -21.45
N ASN A 73 -3.41 -18.60 -21.23
CA ASN A 73 -3.85 -19.80 -21.98
C ASN A 73 -2.82 -20.93 -21.97
N ALA A 74 -2.10 -21.12 -20.86
CA ALA A 74 -1.20 -22.25 -20.71
C ALA A 74 -1.98 -23.59 -20.79
N ASP A 75 -1.41 -24.56 -21.49
CA ASP A 75 -2.00 -25.89 -21.61
C ASP A 75 -2.12 -26.58 -20.25
N LEU A 76 -3.27 -27.20 -19.99
CA LEU A 76 -3.53 -27.96 -18.77
C LEU A 76 -2.53 -29.09 -18.60
N SER A 77 -2.10 -29.73 -19.69
CA SER A 77 -1.09 -30.80 -19.69
C SER A 77 0.35 -30.31 -19.79
N GLY A 78 0.54 -28.99 -19.84
CA GLY A 78 1.81 -28.36 -20.17
C GLY A 78 2.96 -28.76 -19.24
N LYS A 79 4.17 -28.78 -19.82
CA LYS A 79 5.46 -29.06 -19.14
C LYS A 79 5.90 -27.99 -18.14
N LEU A 80 5.12 -26.92 -17.96
CA LEU A 80 5.45 -25.85 -17.02
C LEU A 80 5.46 -26.43 -15.59
N ILE A 81 6.45 -26.02 -14.81
CA ILE A 81 6.65 -26.47 -13.43
C ILE A 81 6.50 -25.24 -12.54
N TRP A 82 5.65 -25.36 -11.53
CA TRP A 82 5.60 -24.38 -10.47
C TRP A 82 6.86 -24.50 -9.59
N ASN A 83 7.52 -23.37 -9.33
CA ASN A 83 8.71 -23.33 -8.48
C ASN A 83 8.38 -22.74 -7.10
N PRO A 84 8.36 -23.54 -6.02
CA PRO A 84 8.16 -23.05 -4.65
C PRO A 84 9.17 -21.98 -4.23
N ASP A 85 10.41 -22.13 -4.72
CA ASP A 85 11.55 -21.27 -4.42
C ASP A 85 11.58 -20.00 -5.30
N SER A 86 10.50 -19.75 -6.07
CA SER A 86 10.35 -18.48 -6.78
C SER A 86 10.45 -17.31 -5.78
N LEU A 87 11.14 -16.25 -6.20
CA LEU A 87 11.38 -15.09 -5.33
C LEU A 87 10.04 -14.48 -4.91
N THR A 88 9.84 -14.38 -3.60
CA THR A 88 8.76 -13.56 -3.04
C THR A 88 9.19 -12.10 -3.04
N LEU A 89 8.23 -11.17 -2.91
CA LEU A 89 8.52 -9.74 -2.75
C LEU A 89 9.52 -9.48 -1.61
N SER A 90 9.48 -10.28 -0.54
CA SER A 90 10.38 -10.20 0.60
C SER A 90 11.79 -10.74 0.33
N ASN A 91 11.95 -11.62 -0.66
CA ASN A 91 13.23 -12.26 -1.01
C ASN A 91 13.90 -11.63 -2.23
N MET A 92 13.26 -10.67 -2.89
CA MET A 92 13.87 -9.96 -4.02
C MET A 92 15.14 -9.22 -3.57
N PRO A 93 16.19 -9.16 -4.40
CA PRO A 93 17.37 -8.34 -4.10
C PRO A 93 16.94 -6.89 -3.83
N LEU A 94 17.48 -6.29 -2.77
CA LEU A 94 17.12 -4.93 -2.36
C LEU A 94 17.18 -3.93 -3.52
N LYS A 95 18.21 -4.05 -4.37
CA LYS A 95 18.38 -3.22 -5.57
C LYS A 95 17.16 -3.22 -6.50
N VAL A 96 16.47 -4.36 -6.66
CA VAL A 96 15.26 -4.44 -7.49
C VAL A 96 14.11 -3.70 -6.83
N VAL A 97 13.94 -3.87 -5.51
CA VAL A 97 12.91 -3.19 -4.74
C VAL A 97 13.15 -1.67 -4.73
N ASP A 98 14.40 -1.24 -4.57
CA ASP A 98 14.80 0.16 -4.64
C ASP A 98 14.44 0.76 -5.99
N THR A 99 14.79 0.10 -7.10
CA THR A 99 14.42 0.55 -8.45
C THR A 99 12.91 0.65 -8.62
N ILE A 100 12.13 -0.31 -8.09
CA ILE A 100 10.66 -0.22 -8.14
C ILE A 100 10.19 1.02 -7.37
N LEU A 101 10.65 1.18 -6.12
CA LEU A 101 10.20 2.29 -5.27
C LEU A 101 10.57 3.66 -5.84
N GLU A 102 11.73 3.81 -6.47
CA GLU A 102 12.15 5.03 -7.17
C GLU A 102 11.19 5.42 -8.30
N ASN A 103 10.58 4.43 -8.97
CA ASN A 103 9.66 4.64 -10.10
C ASN A 103 8.17 4.68 -9.70
N VAL A 104 7.82 4.31 -8.45
CA VAL A 104 6.45 4.42 -7.93
C VAL A 104 6.20 5.87 -7.53
N GLU A 105 5.02 6.42 -7.85
CA GLU A 105 4.65 7.77 -7.44
C GLU A 105 4.64 7.90 -5.90
N PRO A 106 5.04 9.05 -5.34
CA PRO A 106 5.06 9.27 -3.89
C PRO A 106 3.78 8.84 -3.14
N ILE A 107 2.60 9.09 -3.71
CA ILE A 107 1.31 8.73 -3.11
C ILE A 107 1.12 7.21 -2.99
N ASP A 108 1.59 6.47 -3.99
CA ASP A 108 1.48 5.01 -4.06
C ASP A 108 2.55 4.30 -3.21
N ARG A 109 3.58 5.01 -2.74
CA ARG A 109 4.56 4.48 -1.78
C ARG A 109 3.97 4.36 -0.36
N LEU A 110 3.00 5.20 0.00
CA LEU A 110 2.37 5.19 1.33
C LEU A 110 1.78 3.82 1.72
N PRO A 111 0.98 3.15 0.88
CA PRO A 111 0.48 1.81 1.20
C PRO A 111 1.59 0.75 1.25
N LEU A 112 2.68 0.89 0.49
CA LEU A 112 3.78 -0.09 0.49
C LEU A 112 4.43 -0.23 1.86
N GLY A 113 4.54 0.86 2.63
CA GLY A 113 5.03 0.81 4.02
C GLY A 113 4.12 0.04 5.00
N LYS A 114 2.88 -0.29 4.60
CA LYS A 114 1.96 -1.14 5.37
C LYS A 114 2.06 -2.62 5.01
N VAL A 115 2.69 -2.97 3.88
CA VAL A 115 2.77 -4.36 3.38
C VAL A 115 3.75 -5.21 4.17
N SER A 116 4.97 -4.72 4.41
CA SER A 116 6.01 -5.46 5.17
C SER A 116 6.97 -4.52 5.91
N GLN A 117 7.69 -5.06 6.90
CA GLN A 117 8.72 -4.30 7.63
C GLN A 117 9.87 -3.88 6.70
N SER A 118 10.25 -4.73 5.75
CA SER A 118 11.30 -4.43 4.76
C SER A 118 10.91 -3.24 3.88
N LEU A 119 9.71 -3.28 3.27
CA LEU A 119 9.20 -2.17 2.45
C LEU A 119 9.01 -0.89 3.25
N ARG A 120 8.59 -0.98 4.52
CA ARG A 120 8.51 0.17 5.42
C ARG A 120 9.86 0.83 5.65
N SER A 121 10.93 0.06 5.82
CA SER A 121 12.27 0.61 6.00
C SER A 121 12.80 1.27 4.73
N LEU A 122 12.57 0.66 3.56
CA LEU A 122 13.00 1.21 2.26
C LEU A 122 12.23 2.47 1.88
N THR A 123 10.90 2.46 2.01
CA THR A 123 10.05 3.66 1.78
C THR A 123 10.47 4.84 2.68
N LYS A 124 10.83 4.58 3.94
CA LYS A 124 11.37 5.62 4.84
C LYS A 124 12.74 6.15 4.39
N ALA A 125 13.62 5.29 3.87
CA ALA A 125 14.95 5.68 3.42
C ALA A 125 14.92 6.59 2.17
N ILE A 126 13.99 6.31 1.24
CA ILE A 126 13.77 7.12 0.03
C ILE A 126 13.21 8.51 0.37
N GLY A 127 12.52 8.63 1.51
CA GLY A 127 11.81 9.85 1.88
C GLY A 127 10.44 9.94 1.22
N HIS A 128 9.72 11.02 1.52
CA HIS A 128 8.32 11.12 1.15
C HIS A 128 8.09 11.45 -0.34
N GLY A 129 9.07 12.02 -1.05
CA GLY A 129 9.00 12.30 -2.49
C GLY A 129 8.05 13.43 -2.92
N PHE A 130 7.07 13.82 -2.11
CA PHE A 130 6.19 14.96 -2.40
C PHE A 130 6.95 16.29 -2.48
N LYS A 131 6.59 17.12 -3.46
CA LYS A 131 7.10 18.50 -3.61
C LYS A 131 6.32 19.48 -2.76
N LYS A 132 5.00 19.31 -2.73
CA LYS A 132 4.06 20.18 -2.03
C LYS A 132 3.26 19.41 -0.99
N VAL A 133 3.19 19.97 0.22
CA VAL A 133 2.35 19.41 1.29
C VAL A 133 1.50 20.50 1.92
N VAL A 134 0.18 20.43 1.75
CA VAL A 134 -0.75 21.36 2.39
C VAL A 134 -1.65 20.63 3.37
N LEU A 135 -1.62 21.03 4.63
CA LEU A 135 -2.56 20.58 5.64
C LEU A 135 -3.54 21.73 5.92
N LEU A 136 -4.84 21.47 5.81
CA LEU A 136 -5.88 22.42 6.18
C LEU A 136 -6.76 21.77 7.22
N VAL A 137 -6.80 22.39 8.40
CA VAL A 137 -7.63 21.97 9.53
C VAL A 137 -8.75 23.00 9.70
N ASP A 138 -9.98 22.55 9.45
CA ASP A 138 -11.20 23.31 9.71
C ASP A 138 -11.98 22.65 10.86
N GLN A 139 -13.09 23.25 11.29
CA GLN A 139 -13.94 22.76 12.37
C GLN A 139 -14.49 21.35 12.09
N ASN A 140 -14.79 21.06 10.82
CA ASN A 140 -15.54 19.85 10.44
C ASN A 140 -14.72 18.86 9.59
N TYR A 141 -13.54 19.26 9.12
CA TYR A 141 -12.71 18.42 8.27
C TYR A 141 -11.23 18.77 8.38
N VAL A 142 -10.41 17.79 8.02
CA VAL A 142 -8.99 17.97 7.73
C VAL A 142 -8.75 17.57 6.28
N TRP A 143 -8.15 18.46 5.50
CA TRP A 143 -7.62 18.14 4.18
C TRP A 143 -6.11 18.04 4.24
N LEU A 144 -5.59 16.97 3.68
CA LEU A 144 -4.17 16.81 3.39
C LEU A 144 -4.01 16.73 1.88
N LEU A 145 -3.37 17.73 1.31
CA LEU A 145 -2.97 17.77 -0.10
C LEU A 145 -1.49 17.40 -0.20
N LEU A 146 -1.21 16.34 -0.95
CA LEU A 146 0.12 15.86 -1.26
C LEU A 146 0.33 16.00 -2.78
N ASP A 147 1.07 17.02 -3.19
CA ASP A 147 1.13 17.51 -4.57
C ASP A 147 -0.28 17.82 -5.13
N SER A 148 -0.79 17.00 -6.05
CA SER A 148 -2.14 17.08 -6.61
C SER A 148 -3.14 16.12 -5.94
N ASN A 149 -2.69 15.26 -5.04
CA ASN A 149 -3.52 14.24 -4.39
C ASN A 149 -4.16 14.80 -3.12
N ARG A 150 -5.50 14.85 -3.09
CA ARG A 150 -6.26 15.31 -1.92
C ARG A 150 -6.76 14.12 -1.12
N ILE A 151 -6.40 14.09 0.16
CA ILE A 151 -6.93 13.20 1.18
C ILE A 151 -7.79 14.03 2.11
N GLU A 152 -9.04 13.61 2.31
CA GLU A 152 -10.00 14.31 3.15
C GLU A 152 -10.44 13.40 4.30
N TYR A 153 -10.34 13.92 5.52
CA TYR A 153 -10.89 13.33 6.73
C TYR A 153 -12.02 14.23 7.20
N SER A 154 -13.26 13.73 7.22
CA SER A 154 -14.36 14.39 7.91
C SER A 154 -14.38 13.93 9.37
N PHE A 155 -14.47 14.87 10.31
CA PHE A 155 -14.53 14.50 11.72
C PHE A 155 -15.89 13.86 12.03
N LEU A 156 -15.85 12.59 12.46
CA LEU A 156 -16.88 11.98 13.27
C LEU A 156 -16.29 11.93 14.68
N THR A 157 -16.65 12.89 15.55
CA THR A 157 -16.35 12.95 17.00
C THR A 157 -14.97 13.48 17.45
N ASP A 158 -14.98 14.08 18.65
CA ASP A 158 -14.07 15.11 19.22
C ASP A 158 -12.67 14.63 19.66
N ASP A 159 -11.98 13.84 18.86
CA ASP A 159 -10.61 13.43 19.20
C ASP A 159 -9.57 14.31 18.49
N SER A 160 -9.00 15.25 19.25
CA SER A 160 -7.88 16.10 18.83
C SER A 160 -6.65 15.26 18.48
N CYS A 161 -6.13 15.40 17.26
CA CYS A 161 -4.91 14.70 16.81
C CYS A 161 -3.73 15.69 16.75
N THR A 162 -2.63 15.40 17.47
CA THR A 162 -1.39 16.18 17.38
C THR A 162 -0.45 15.51 16.38
N VAL A 163 -0.09 16.19 15.29
CA VAL A 163 0.89 15.67 14.32
C VAL A 163 2.12 16.57 14.28
N VAL A 164 3.28 16.00 14.59
CA VAL A 164 4.58 16.69 14.52
C VAL A 164 5.09 16.63 13.07
N PHE A 165 4.69 17.60 12.23
CA PHE A 165 4.99 17.57 10.78
C PHE A 165 6.37 18.13 10.39
N PHE A 166 6.95 19.05 11.17
CA PHE A 166 8.10 19.85 10.71
C PHE A 166 9.33 19.02 10.31
N GLN A 167 9.74 18.05 11.13
CA GLN A 167 10.91 17.22 10.84
C GLN A 167 10.72 16.28 9.64
N ILE A 168 9.49 16.11 9.14
CA ILE A 168 9.18 15.21 8.04
C ILE A 168 9.31 15.95 6.71
N LEU A 169 8.78 17.18 6.62
CA LEU A 169 8.72 17.96 5.38
C LEU A 169 10.12 18.36 4.87
N THR A 170 11.01 18.79 5.76
CA THR A 170 12.33 19.32 5.38
C THR A 170 13.39 18.25 5.11
N LYS A 171 13.07 16.97 5.35
CA LYS A 171 14.00 15.86 5.10
C LYS A 171 14.05 15.44 3.63
N SER A 172 13.02 15.73 2.85
CA SER A 172 12.98 15.34 1.43
C SER A 172 13.72 16.35 0.57
N GLU A 173 14.62 15.87 -0.26
CA GLU A 173 15.32 16.68 -1.25
C GLU A 173 14.38 17.24 -2.34
N CYS A 174 13.19 16.64 -2.50
CA CYS A 174 12.18 17.07 -3.46
C CYS A 174 11.25 18.15 -2.92
N PHE A 175 11.25 18.43 -1.61
CA PHE A 175 10.30 19.38 -1.01
C PHE A 175 10.55 20.81 -1.51
N GLU A 176 9.48 21.47 -1.95
CA GLU A 176 9.49 22.81 -2.54
C GLU A 176 8.71 23.79 -1.65
N ASP A 177 7.47 23.44 -1.28
CA ASP A 177 6.64 24.26 -0.39
C ASP A 177 5.68 23.42 0.47
N GLY A 178 5.32 23.97 1.63
CA GLY A 178 4.28 23.41 2.46
C GLY A 178 3.52 24.50 3.20
N LEU A 179 2.23 24.26 3.40
CA LEU A 179 1.35 25.21 4.07
C LEU A 179 0.45 24.48 5.05
N ILE A 180 0.41 24.97 6.29
CA ILE A 180 -0.48 24.47 7.32
C ILE A 180 -1.47 25.59 7.63
N ASN A 181 -2.73 25.39 7.29
CA ASN A 181 -3.83 26.27 7.68
C ASN A 181 -4.55 25.68 8.89
N VAL A 182 -4.71 26.48 9.93
CA VAL A 182 -5.33 26.08 11.20
C VAL A 182 -6.26 27.19 11.69
N LEU A 183 -7.28 26.81 12.47
CA LEU A 183 -8.24 27.76 13.03
C LEU A 183 -7.58 28.78 13.97
N THR A 184 -6.60 28.32 14.75
CA THR A 184 -5.82 29.12 15.70
C THR A 184 -4.40 28.58 15.76
N CYS A 185 -3.41 29.47 15.71
CA CYS A 185 -2.04 29.16 16.11
C CYS A 185 -1.46 30.31 16.93
N ASP A 186 -0.38 30.03 17.66
CA ASP A 186 0.49 31.05 18.21
C ASP A 186 1.69 31.20 17.26
N PRO A 187 1.73 32.25 16.40
CA PRO A 187 2.79 32.42 15.43
C PRO A 187 4.16 32.61 16.10
N ALA A 188 4.21 33.17 17.32
CA ALA A 188 5.44 33.32 18.08
C ALA A 188 5.95 31.97 18.57
N ALA A 189 5.08 31.11 19.10
CA ALA A 189 5.44 29.75 19.50
C ALA A 189 5.93 28.92 18.32
N ILE A 190 5.28 29.04 17.15
CA ILE A 190 5.71 28.35 15.94
C ILE A 190 7.06 28.87 15.47
N GLY A 191 7.23 30.20 15.35
CA GLY A 191 8.49 30.77 14.91
C GLY A 191 9.67 30.42 15.83
N LYS A 192 9.43 30.30 17.14
CA LYS A 192 10.41 29.83 18.13
C LYS A 192 10.91 28.40 17.93
N VAL A 193 10.21 27.58 17.16
CA VAL A 193 10.70 26.25 16.74
C VAL A 193 11.88 26.38 15.77
N PHE A 194 11.93 27.46 14.97
CA PHE A 194 12.93 27.71 13.93
C PHE A 194 14.04 28.64 14.39
N ASP A 195 13.68 29.67 15.13
CA ASP A 195 14.59 30.62 15.75
C ASP A 195 14.10 30.89 17.19
N PRO A 196 14.78 30.37 18.23
CA PRO A 196 14.40 30.61 19.62
C PRO A 196 14.27 32.09 20.01
N ASN A 197 14.90 33.01 19.25
CA ASN A 197 14.84 34.46 19.47
C ASN A 197 13.71 35.15 18.68
N TYR A 198 12.88 34.41 17.96
CA TYR A 198 11.79 34.96 17.16
C TYR A 198 10.75 35.69 18.03
N GLU A 199 10.43 36.92 17.64
CA GLU A 199 9.33 37.71 18.18
C GLU A 199 8.31 38.04 17.09
N HIS A 200 7.04 37.71 17.34
CA HIS A 200 5.94 37.97 16.41
C HIS A 200 5.41 39.41 16.53
N ASN A 201 6.32 40.37 16.46
CA ASN A 201 6.06 41.82 16.47
C ASN A 201 6.74 42.54 15.29
N GLY A 202 7.55 41.81 14.50
CA GLY A 202 8.30 42.30 13.34
C GLY A 202 7.97 41.54 12.06
N ALA A 203 9.00 41.14 11.32
CA ALA A 203 8.83 40.33 10.12
C ALA A 203 8.15 39.00 10.45
N ASN A 204 7.13 38.64 9.68
CA ASN A 204 6.44 37.36 9.80
C ASN A 204 7.17 36.22 9.08
N GLU A 205 8.42 36.42 8.70
CA GLU A 205 9.23 35.49 7.92
C GLU A 205 10.57 35.21 8.63
N ILE A 206 10.91 33.93 8.77
CA ILE A 206 12.15 33.41 9.35
C ILE A 206 12.88 32.65 8.25
N VAL A 207 14.17 32.92 8.05
CA VAL A 207 15.00 32.11 7.16
C VAL A 207 15.84 31.18 8.02
N PHE A 208 15.71 29.87 7.80
CA PHE A 208 16.56 28.88 8.45
C PHE A 208 17.23 28.00 7.41
N GLU A 209 18.35 27.38 7.78
CA GLU A 209 19.09 26.47 6.93
C GLU A 209 19.11 25.07 7.55
N GLN A 210 18.77 24.07 6.74
CA GLN A 210 18.84 22.67 7.12
C GLN A 210 19.44 21.89 5.96
N ASN A 211 20.45 21.06 6.24
CA ASN A 211 21.15 20.26 5.22
C ASN A 211 21.64 21.09 4.01
N TYR A 212 22.25 22.27 4.25
CA TYR A 212 22.73 23.19 3.22
C TYR A 212 21.63 23.77 2.30
N VAL A 213 20.36 23.60 2.67
CA VAL A 213 19.21 24.16 1.96
C VAL A 213 18.56 25.22 2.85
N LYS A 214 18.34 26.40 2.27
CA LYS A 214 17.64 27.50 2.95
C LYS A 214 16.14 27.38 2.74
N PHE A 215 15.39 27.66 3.80
CA PHE A 215 13.94 27.68 3.80
C PHE A 215 13.48 29.00 4.39
N ALA A 216 12.47 29.60 3.75
CA ALA A 216 11.69 30.71 4.25
C ALA A 216 10.47 30.16 4.98
N VAL A 217 10.23 30.65 6.19
CA VAL A 217 9.16 30.22 7.07
C VAL A 217 8.30 31.40 7.39
N LYS A 218 7.06 31.39 6.91
CA LYS A 218 6.09 32.46 7.14
C LYS A 218 5.12 32.04 8.25
N CYS A 219 5.08 32.80 9.34
CA CYS A 219 4.18 32.56 10.48
C CYS A 219 3.08 33.63 10.48
N GLU A 220 1.83 33.24 10.27
CA GLU A 220 0.66 34.12 10.29
C GLU A 220 -0.35 33.64 11.35
N GLU A 221 -1.34 34.47 11.71
CA GLU A 221 -2.34 34.16 12.75
C GLU A 221 -3.14 32.87 12.53
N ARG A 222 -3.27 32.42 11.28
CA ARG A 222 -4.06 31.23 10.89
C ARG A 222 -3.32 30.31 9.93
N SER A 223 -2.06 30.61 9.63
CA SER A 223 -1.31 29.85 8.65
C SER A 223 0.16 29.78 9.01
N PHE A 224 0.78 28.70 8.58
CA PHE A 224 2.20 28.49 8.71
C PHE A 224 2.72 27.91 7.41
N GLY A 225 3.51 28.71 6.68
CA GLY A 225 4.09 28.33 5.40
C GLY A 225 5.59 28.06 5.53
N ILE A 226 6.07 27.01 4.88
CA ILE A 226 7.51 26.77 4.65
C ILE A 226 7.72 26.73 3.15
N LYS A 227 8.69 27.48 2.63
CA LYS A 227 9.09 27.44 1.22
C LYS A 227 10.60 27.28 1.11
N ARG A 228 11.06 26.38 0.24
CA ARG A 228 12.47 26.27 -0.12
C ARG A 228 12.92 27.51 -0.88
N ALA A 229 14.03 28.11 -0.48
CA ALA A 229 14.59 29.27 -1.16
C ALA A 229 15.16 28.86 -2.52
N GLY A 230 14.85 29.62 -3.58
CA GLY A 230 15.39 29.39 -4.94
C GLY A 230 14.55 28.48 -5.85
N VAL A 231 13.35 28.10 -5.43
CA VAL A 231 12.31 27.43 -6.26
C VAL A 231 11.16 28.40 -6.52
#